data_AF-A0A957M845-F1
#
_entry.id   AF-A0A957M845-F1
#
_cell.length_a   1.000
_cell.length_b   1.000
_cell.length_c   1.000
_cell.angle_alpha   90.00
_cell.angle_beta   90.00
_cell.angle_gamma   90.00
#
_symmetry.space_group_name_H-M   'P 1'
#
loop_
_entity.id
_entity.type
_entity.pdbx_description
1 polymer ?
#
loop_
_entity_poly.entity_id
_entity_poly.type
_entity_poly.pdbx_seq_one_letter_code
_entity_poly.pdbx_strand_id
1 'polypeptide(L)'
;VANYDATNSQLVVGRPADNIVTFLRQSSIPMVTVAKTASPDSEVGYGRLLTYTLILTNTGGEDPAVLVTDTLPAGVVFAGWIEQSGAAVANDVVAWSGAVNTGTPITISFQVTNSAAGGATITNTVQFSGTTQAGSATAAYTTATTLTPSGSGSWSDLFPPCTGECNYVIPPGVTVTLDGDINLSGNLEIQAGAAFNPNGKTVTLTGDEAQTLTGNPLAFYNLVVNKTNKSDTVTIVGKLKVSKKLTVRSGKLISASDYGDIEIEDQGELVLTNDITVSGHFTMTGNATFTPDTHAVLFDGATDQNVAWENFATFWNLTVMTGTTLIDVNPADNVHVENELTNYGTIRKTQPVESAA
;
A
#
# COMPACT_ATOMS: atom_id res chain seq x y z
N VAL A 1 -48.82 48.58 34.30
CA VAL A 1 -49.64 47.50 33.70
C VAL A 1 -48.71 46.63 32.86
N ALA A 2 -48.73 45.31 33.04
CA ALA A 2 -47.95 44.39 32.23
C ALA A 2 -48.91 43.50 31.44
N ASN A 3 -48.85 43.55 30.11
CA ASN A 3 -49.66 42.72 29.21
C ASN A 3 -48.73 42.04 28.21
N TYR A 4 -49.00 40.78 27.88
CA TYR A 4 -48.29 40.08 26.81
C TYR A 4 -49.00 40.33 25.48
N ASP A 5 -48.27 40.87 24.51
CA ASP A 5 -48.69 41.00 23.12
C ASP A 5 -48.30 39.72 22.37
N ALA A 6 -49.29 38.84 22.21
CA ALA A 6 -49.10 37.55 21.55
C ALA A 6 -48.81 37.66 20.05
N THR A 7 -49.19 38.76 19.40
CA THR A 7 -48.95 38.98 17.97
C THR A 7 -47.48 39.27 17.68
N ASN A 8 -46.81 39.98 18.60
CA ASN A 8 -45.39 40.34 18.46
C ASN A 8 -44.47 39.60 19.44
N SER A 9 -44.98 38.58 20.14
CA SER A 9 -44.26 37.78 21.15
C SER A 9 -43.47 38.64 22.15
N GLN A 10 -44.11 39.68 22.70
CA GLN A 10 -43.45 40.65 23.55
C GLN A 10 -44.25 40.95 24.82
N LEU A 11 -43.55 41.09 25.95
CA LEU A 11 -44.13 41.62 27.18
C LEU A 11 -44.10 43.16 27.11
N VAL A 12 -45.27 43.77 27.22
CA VAL A 12 -45.44 45.23 27.24
C VAL A 12 -45.63 45.68 28.67
N VAL A 13 -44.69 46.47 29.19
CA VAL A 13 -44.76 47.04 30.54
C VAL A 13 -44.94 48.54 30.45
N GLY A 14 -46.11 49.02 30.85
CA GLY A 14 -46.43 50.45 30.90
C GLY A 14 -46.38 51.02 32.32
N ARG A 15 -45.76 52.20 32.45
CA ARG A 15 -45.84 53.05 33.66
C ARG A 15 -46.62 54.33 33.33
N PRO A 16 -47.95 54.37 33.57
CA PRO A 16 -48.82 55.47 33.14
C PRO A 16 -48.41 56.85 33.68
N ALA A 17 -47.85 56.91 34.89
CA ALA A 17 -47.41 58.15 35.51
C ALA A 17 -46.23 58.83 34.77
N ASP A 18 -45.46 58.08 33.98
CA ASP A 18 -44.26 58.57 33.30
C ASP A 18 -44.42 58.65 31.78
N ASN A 19 -45.57 58.22 31.26
CA ASN A 19 -45.80 58.08 29.82
C ASN A 19 -44.76 57.17 29.11
N ILE A 20 -44.19 56.19 29.84
CA ILE A 20 -43.21 55.22 29.32
C ILE A 20 -43.89 53.88 29.03
N VAL A 21 -43.60 53.33 27.86
CA VAL A 21 -43.93 51.96 27.47
C VAL A 21 -42.63 51.23 27.14
N THR A 22 -42.35 50.14 27.85
CA THR A 22 -41.20 49.27 27.61
C THR A 22 -41.68 47.99 26.93
N PHE A 23 -41.02 47.64 25.82
CA PHE A 23 -41.24 46.39 25.11
C PHE A 23 -40.09 45.42 25.42
N LEU A 24 -40.42 44.27 26.00
CA LEU A 24 -39.47 43.18 26.23
C LEU A 24 -39.79 42.06 25.26
N ARG A 25 -38.94 41.87 24.24
CA ARG A 25 -39.08 40.72 23.34
C ARG A 25 -38.35 39.52 23.93
N GLN A 26 -38.94 38.33 23.80
CA GLN A 26 -38.23 37.10 24.08
C GLN A 26 -37.16 36.90 23.00
N SER A 27 -35.90 37.08 23.36
CA SER A 27 -34.77 36.79 22.48
C SER A 27 -34.53 35.28 22.49
N SER A 28 -34.96 34.58 21.45
CA SER A 28 -34.54 33.19 21.22
C SER A 28 -33.21 33.21 20.49
N ILE A 29 -32.12 32.99 21.23
CA ILE A 29 -30.81 32.80 20.63
C ILE A 29 -30.82 31.49 19.83
N PRO A 30 -30.26 31.45 18.61
CA PRO A 30 -30.08 30.18 17.92
C PRO A 30 -29.25 29.22 18.76
N MET A 31 -29.39 27.91 18.53
CA MET A 31 -28.53 26.89 19.11
C MET A 31 -28.27 25.83 18.06
N VAL A 32 -27.39 26.17 17.12
CA VAL A 32 -27.07 25.33 15.96
C VAL A 32 -25.93 24.39 16.33
N THR A 33 -26.06 23.13 15.96
CA THR A 33 -24.99 22.13 16.03
C THR A 33 -24.86 21.45 14.68
N VAL A 34 -23.66 20.94 14.39
CA VAL A 34 -23.40 20.09 13.23
C VAL A 34 -22.93 18.73 13.73
N ALA A 35 -23.47 17.66 13.16
CA ALA A 35 -22.96 16.31 13.30
C ALA A 35 -22.40 15.85 11.95
N LYS A 36 -21.36 15.01 12.00
CA LYS A 36 -20.75 14.42 10.81
C LYS A 36 -20.46 12.95 11.04
N THR A 37 -20.81 12.11 10.08
CA THR A 37 -20.51 10.68 10.10
C THR A 37 -19.89 10.23 8.79
N ALA A 38 -19.12 9.14 8.84
CA ALA A 38 -18.62 8.41 7.69
C ALA A 38 -19.27 7.02 7.67
N SER A 39 -19.59 6.51 6.49
CA SER A 39 -20.06 5.15 6.31
C SER A 39 -19.38 4.52 5.09
N PRO A 40 -18.59 3.45 5.27
CA PRO A 40 -18.20 2.87 6.56
C PRO A 40 -17.30 3.82 7.38
N ASP A 41 -17.31 3.65 8.70
CA ASP A 41 -16.43 4.35 9.66
C ASP A 41 -15.17 3.53 10.01
N SER A 42 -14.95 2.46 9.27
CA SER A 42 -13.85 1.51 9.44
C SER A 42 -12.98 1.43 8.19
N GLU A 43 -12.36 0.29 7.92
CA GLU A 43 -11.41 0.15 6.82
C GLU A 43 -12.08 0.31 5.44
N VAL A 44 -11.51 1.17 4.60
CA VAL A 44 -11.95 1.42 3.22
C VAL A 44 -10.81 1.12 2.25
N GLY A 45 -11.06 0.22 1.30
CA GLY A 45 -10.12 -0.11 0.23
C GLY A 45 -9.84 1.07 -0.71
N TYR A 46 -8.68 1.07 -1.35
CA TYR A 46 -8.38 2.04 -2.41
C TYR A 46 -9.40 1.95 -3.56
N GLY A 47 -9.82 3.10 -4.08
CA GLY A 47 -10.83 3.20 -5.14
C GLY A 47 -12.26 2.86 -4.69
N ARG A 48 -12.49 2.56 -3.40
CA ARG A 48 -13.83 2.28 -2.86
C ARG A 48 -14.53 3.55 -2.42
N LEU A 49 -15.85 3.52 -2.50
CA LEU A 49 -16.71 4.62 -2.09
C LEU A 49 -16.95 4.57 -0.59
N LEU A 50 -17.02 5.75 0.02
CA LEU A 50 -17.60 5.97 1.34
C LEU A 50 -18.55 7.16 1.29
N THR A 51 -19.47 7.23 2.24
CA THR A 51 -20.47 8.29 2.34
C THR A 51 -20.18 9.16 3.55
N TYR A 52 -20.13 10.47 3.35
CA TYR A 52 -20.19 11.44 4.44
C TYR A 52 -21.62 11.98 4.57
N THR A 53 -22.10 12.08 5.81
CA THR A 53 -23.40 12.69 6.13
C THR A 53 -23.20 13.81 7.14
N LEU A 54 -23.69 15.00 6.81
CA LEU A 54 -23.71 16.19 7.64
C LEU A 54 -25.14 16.45 8.07
N ILE A 55 -25.36 16.69 9.37
CA ILE A 55 -26.68 17.04 9.91
C ILE A 55 -26.56 18.31 10.72
N LEU A 56 -27.20 19.38 10.26
CA LEU A 56 -27.38 20.61 11.02
C LEU A 56 -28.66 20.49 11.85
N THR A 57 -28.58 20.75 13.15
CA THR A 57 -29.73 20.78 14.05
C THR A 57 -29.77 22.11 14.77
N ASN A 58 -30.96 22.70 14.91
CA ASN A 58 -31.16 23.90 15.72
C ASN A 58 -32.21 23.65 16.81
N THR A 59 -31.79 23.77 18.07
CA THR A 59 -32.67 23.62 19.25
C THR A 59 -33.03 24.96 19.91
N GLY A 60 -32.51 26.07 19.39
CA GLY A 60 -32.77 27.43 19.88
C GLY A 60 -33.79 28.18 19.01
N GLY A 61 -33.64 29.50 18.89
CA GLY A 61 -34.37 30.31 17.90
C GLY A 61 -33.86 30.11 16.48
N GLU A 62 -34.61 30.53 15.46
CA GLU A 62 -34.18 30.47 14.05
C GLU A 62 -32.84 31.21 13.84
N ASP A 63 -31.91 30.60 13.11
CA ASP A 63 -30.75 31.30 12.55
C ASP A 63 -31.00 31.55 11.06
N PRO A 64 -31.15 32.81 10.60
CA PRO A 64 -31.49 33.11 9.21
C PRO A 64 -30.30 32.97 8.24
N ALA A 65 -29.07 32.86 8.74
CA ALA A 65 -27.86 32.89 7.92
C ALA A 65 -26.74 32.02 8.51
N VAL A 66 -26.85 30.70 8.29
CA VAL A 66 -25.78 29.74 8.58
C VAL A 66 -24.98 29.47 7.32
N LEU A 67 -23.65 29.50 7.43
CA LEU A 67 -22.69 29.03 6.44
C LEU A 67 -22.07 27.72 6.93
N VAL A 68 -22.01 26.71 6.05
CA VAL A 68 -21.29 25.46 6.26
C VAL A 68 -20.20 25.33 5.21
N THR A 69 -19.02 24.91 5.65
CA THR A 69 -17.89 24.59 4.80
C THR A 69 -17.24 23.29 5.24
N ASP A 70 -16.93 22.44 4.28
CA ASP A 70 -16.35 21.12 4.47
C ASP A 70 -15.29 20.90 3.38
N THR A 71 -14.02 21.11 3.75
CA THR A 71 -12.90 20.92 2.83
C THR A 71 -12.50 19.46 2.85
N LEU A 72 -12.63 18.78 1.71
CA LEU A 72 -12.28 17.38 1.58
C LEU A 72 -10.76 17.20 1.82
N PRO A 73 -10.37 16.26 2.70
CA PRO A 73 -8.96 16.02 2.96
C PRO A 73 -8.27 15.40 1.74
N ALA A 74 -6.94 15.47 1.71
CA ALA A 74 -6.18 14.65 0.79
C ALA A 74 -6.49 13.16 1.04
N GLY A 75 -6.49 12.35 -0.03
CA GLY A 75 -6.83 10.92 0.05
C GLY A 75 -8.31 10.60 -0.18
N VAL A 76 -9.15 11.60 -0.52
CA VAL A 76 -10.49 11.38 -1.06
C VAL A 76 -10.75 12.23 -2.30
N VAL A 77 -11.68 11.79 -3.15
CA VAL A 77 -12.15 12.53 -4.32
C VAL A 77 -13.67 12.55 -4.32
N PHE A 78 -14.30 13.71 -4.52
CA PHE A 78 -15.77 13.81 -4.57
C PHE A 78 -16.33 12.94 -5.72
N ALA A 79 -17.29 12.08 -5.40
CA ALA A 79 -17.88 11.14 -6.37
C ALA A 79 -19.33 11.52 -6.75
N GLY A 80 -20.10 12.12 -5.85
CA GLY A 80 -21.46 12.53 -6.15
C GLY A 80 -22.30 12.86 -4.92
N TRP A 81 -23.45 13.49 -5.14
CA TRP A 81 -24.43 13.75 -4.09
C TRP A 81 -25.34 12.54 -3.86
N ILE A 82 -25.67 12.28 -2.60
CA ILE A 82 -26.81 11.43 -2.21
C ILE A 82 -27.99 12.34 -1.86
N GLU A 83 -27.74 13.34 -1.02
CA GLU A 83 -28.69 14.39 -0.66
C GLU A 83 -27.96 15.73 -0.64
N GLN A 84 -28.24 16.58 -1.63
CA GLN A 84 -27.51 17.83 -1.81
C GLN A 84 -28.04 18.97 -0.92
N SER A 85 -29.36 19.05 -0.71
CA SER A 85 -30.02 20.09 0.10
C SER A 85 -29.62 21.53 -0.25
N GLY A 86 -29.31 21.79 -1.53
CA GLY A 86 -28.85 23.11 -2.00
C GLY A 86 -27.36 23.40 -1.76
N ALA A 87 -26.59 22.44 -1.24
CA ALA A 87 -25.14 22.56 -1.14
C ALA A 87 -24.48 22.56 -2.52
N ALA A 88 -23.26 23.08 -2.62
CA ALA A 88 -22.44 23.04 -3.81
C ALA A 88 -21.05 22.49 -3.48
N VAL A 89 -20.36 21.97 -4.48
CA VAL A 89 -18.96 21.54 -4.36
C VAL A 89 -18.12 22.28 -5.40
N ALA A 90 -17.04 22.90 -4.96
CA ALA A 90 -16.07 23.56 -5.83
C ALA A 90 -14.69 23.55 -5.17
N ASN A 91 -13.65 23.22 -5.93
CA ASN A 91 -12.26 23.15 -5.45
C ASN A 91 -12.13 22.30 -4.16
N ASP A 92 -12.73 21.11 -4.16
CA ASP A 92 -12.75 20.18 -3.02
C ASP A 92 -13.38 20.73 -1.73
N VAL A 93 -14.17 21.82 -1.82
CA VAL A 93 -14.94 22.35 -0.70
C VAL A 93 -16.43 22.14 -0.96
N VAL A 94 -17.07 21.35 -0.09
CA VAL A 94 -18.53 21.27 0.02
C VAL A 94 -18.99 22.46 0.87
N ALA A 95 -19.86 23.29 0.30
CA ALA A 95 -20.37 24.49 0.94
C ALA A 95 -21.90 24.55 0.88
N TRP A 96 -22.52 25.03 1.95
CA TRP A 96 -23.96 25.27 2.02
C TRP A 96 -24.23 26.56 2.79
N SER A 97 -25.28 27.28 2.42
CA SER A 97 -25.73 28.43 3.20
C SER A 97 -27.24 28.55 3.20
N GLY A 98 -27.82 28.92 4.32
CA GLY A 98 -29.26 29.12 4.44
C GLY A 98 -29.74 29.33 5.87
N ALA A 99 -31.05 29.47 6.02
CA ALA A 99 -31.69 29.52 7.33
C ALA A 99 -31.80 28.11 7.93
N VAL A 100 -31.58 27.98 9.23
CA VAL A 100 -31.77 26.74 9.99
C VAL A 100 -32.87 26.96 11.03
N ASN A 101 -34.06 26.44 10.71
CA ASN A 101 -35.24 26.56 11.56
C ASN A 101 -35.16 25.63 12.77
N THR A 102 -35.80 26.03 13.87
CA THR A 102 -35.91 25.20 15.08
C THR A 102 -36.62 23.89 14.77
N GLY A 103 -36.05 22.77 15.20
CA GLY A 103 -36.68 21.45 15.12
C GLY A 103 -36.76 20.82 13.72
N THR A 104 -36.24 21.47 12.67
CA THR A 104 -36.14 20.90 11.32
C THR A 104 -34.68 20.76 10.91
N PRO A 105 -34.08 19.56 11.00
CA PRO A 105 -32.70 19.37 10.61
C PRO A 105 -32.48 19.53 9.10
N ILE A 106 -31.29 20.00 8.73
CA ILE A 106 -30.82 19.99 7.34
C ILE A 106 -29.81 18.86 7.19
N THR A 107 -30.07 17.93 6.28
CA THR A 107 -29.17 16.81 5.98
C THR A 107 -28.48 17.06 4.64
N ILE A 108 -27.17 16.91 4.60
CA ILE A 108 -26.37 16.92 3.38
C ILE A 108 -25.57 15.62 3.37
N SER A 109 -25.71 14.80 2.34
CA SER A 109 -24.94 13.57 2.19
C SER A 109 -24.34 13.43 0.80
N PHE A 110 -23.09 12.99 0.76
CA PHE A 110 -22.33 12.85 -0.48
C PHE A 110 -21.35 11.68 -0.40
N GLN A 111 -21.05 11.11 -1.56
CA GLN A 111 -20.06 10.07 -1.72
C GLN A 111 -18.71 10.67 -2.09
N VAL A 112 -17.66 10.04 -1.57
CA VAL A 112 -16.29 10.24 -2.01
C VAL A 112 -15.65 8.89 -2.33
N THR A 113 -14.71 8.88 -3.26
CA THR A 113 -13.83 7.75 -3.54
C THR A 113 -12.58 7.87 -2.68
N ASN A 114 -12.22 6.84 -1.93
CA ASN A 114 -10.95 6.75 -1.23
C ASN A 114 -9.80 6.65 -2.24
N SER A 115 -8.85 7.58 -2.20
CA SER A 115 -7.67 7.63 -3.05
C SER A 115 -6.36 7.45 -2.27
N ALA A 116 -6.43 7.00 -1.02
CA ALA A 116 -5.29 6.67 -0.17
C ALA A 116 -5.27 5.19 0.25
N ALA A 117 -4.11 4.74 0.72
CA ALA A 117 -3.84 3.35 1.14
C ALA A 117 -2.82 3.30 2.28
N GLY A 118 -2.55 2.10 2.79
CA GLY A 118 -1.45 1.84 3.73
C GLY A 118 -1.83 2.05 5.20
N GLY A 119 -3.09 1.83 5.58
CA GLY A 119 -3.49 1.90 6.99
C GLY A 119 -3.66 3.32 7.55
N ALA A 120 -3.53 4.35 6.73
CA ALA A 120 -3.66 5.75 7.16
C ALA A 120 -5.09 6.08 7.62
N THR A 121 -5.21 6.87 8.69
CA THR A 121 -6.49 7.44 9.14
C THR A 121 -6.78 8.74 8.40
N ILE A 122 -7.90 8.79 7.68
CA ILE A 122 -8.37 9.99 6.98
C ILE A 122 -9.46 10.64 7.82
N THR A 123 -9.24 11.89 8.23
CA THR A 123 -10.20 12.68 9.01
C THR A 123 -10.74 13.82 8.18
N ASN A 124 -12.06 13.88 8.03
CA ASN A 124 -12.75 14.96 7.34
C ASN A 124 -13.50 15.84 8.35
N THR A 125 -13.33 17.16 8.25
CA THR A 125 -13.84 18.15 9.22
C THR A 125 -14.81 19.10 8.55
N VAL A 126 -16.07 19.09 8.99
CA VAL A 126 -17.05 20.13 8.64
C VAL A 126 -16.99 21.25 9.68
N GLN A 127 -17.18 22.49 9.23
CA GLN A 127 -17.31 23.68 10.05
C GLN A 127 -18.60 24.41 9.67
N PHE A 128 -19.25 25.05 10.63
CA PHE A 128 -20.31 26.01 10.38
C PHE A 128 -20.07 27.32 11.11
N SER A 129 -20.59 28.40 10.55
CA SER A 129 -20.67 29.73 11.17
C SER A 129 -22.09 30.26 10.98
N GLY A 130 -22.81 30.46 12.07
CA GLY A 130 -24.08 31.17 12.13
C GLY A 130 -23.93 32.61 12.61
N THR A 131 -25.05 33.22 12.97
CA THR A 131 -25.12 34.62 13.41
C THR A 131 -24.37 34.91 14.71
N THR A 132 -24.43 33.97 15.67
CA THR A 132 -23.86 34.13 17.02
C THR A 132 -22.97 32.96 17.45
N GLN A 133 -22.87 31.92 16.61
CA GLN A 133 -22.21 30.66 16.94
C GLN A 133 -21.40 30.16 15.77
N ALA A 134 -20.36 29.40 16.08
CA ALA A 134 -19.65 28.57 15.14
C ALA A 134 -19.36 27.22 15.80
N GLY A 135 -19.12 26.20 14.98
CA GLY A 135 -18.80 24.88 15.48
C GLY A 135 -18.27 23.99 14.37
N SER A 136 -17.87 22.78 14.75
CA SER A 136 -17.29 21.81 13.85
C SER A 136 -17.63 20.39 14.27
N ALA A 137 -17.61 19.47 13.31
CA ALA A 137 -17.65 18.05 13.56
C ALA A 137 -16.69 17.32 12.64
N THR A 138 -16.24 16.15 13.07
CA THR A 138 -15.29 15.32 12.32
C THR A 138 -15.85 13.93 12.13
N ALA A 139 -15.56 13.33 10.99
CA ALA A 139 -15.67 11.89 10.81
C ALA A 139 -14.36 11.35 10.23
N ALA A 140 -14.00 10.14 10.63
CA ALA A 140 -12.79 9.48 10.18
C ALA A 140 -13.08 8.05 9.73
N TYR A 141 -12.20 7.54 8.88
CA TYR A 141 -12.12 6.13 8.49
C TYR A 141 -10.65 5.76 8.33
N THR A 142 -10.34 4.46 8.25
CA THR A 142 -8.97 3.98 8.01
C THR A 142 -8.86 3.45 6.58
N THR A 143 -7.73 3.68 5.92
CA THR A 143 -7.47 3.12 4.60
C THR A 143 -7.00 1.67 4.71
N ALA A 144 -7.33 0.83 3.74
CA ALA A 144 -6.84 -0.54 3.74
C ALA A 144 -5.32 -0.61 3.56
N THR A 145 -4.69 -1.56 4.25
CA THR A 145 -3.28 -1.95 4.00
C THR A 145 -3.17 -2.88 2.80
N THR A 146 -4.25 -3.56 2.43
CA THR A 146 -4.28 -4.47 1.28
C THR A 146 -4.89 -3.80 0.06
N LEU A 147 -4.12 -3.80 -1.02
CA LEU A 147 -4.51 -3.28 -2.33
C LEU A 147 -4.91 -4.43 -3.24
N THR A 148 -6.13 -4.36 -3.76
CA THR A 148 -6.69 -5.35 -4.69
C THR A 148 -7.32 -4.61 -5.87
N PRO A 149 -6.73 -4.69 -7.07
CA PRO A 149 -7.24 -4.00 -8.24
C PRO A 149 -8.55 -4.65 -8.71
N SER A 150 -9.46 -3.84 -9.25
CA SER A 150 -10.75 -4.30 -9.79
C SER A 150 -10.68 -4.62 -11.30
N GLY A 151 -9.55 -4.37 -11.95
CA GLY A 151 -9.35 -4.55 -13.38
C GLY A 151 -7.89 -4.80 -13.74
N SER A 152 -7.66 -5.13 -15.01
CA SER A 152 -6.32 -5.34 -15.58
C SER A 152 -5.73 -4.04 -16.09
N GLY A 153 -4.39 -3.94 -16.10
CA GLY A 153 -3.70 -2.71 -16.50
C GLY A 153 -2.24 -2.65 -16.07
N SER A 154 -1.69 -1.45 -16.19
CA SER A 154 -0.33 -1.14 -15.74
C SER A 154 -0.26 -1.00 -14.23
N TRP A 155 0.89 -1.32 -13.63
CA TRP A 155 1.08 -1.26 -12.19
C TRP A 155 0.74 0.12 -11.61
N SER A 156 1.25 1.21 -12.20
CA SER A 156 1.03 2.57 -11.65
C SER A 156 -0.42 3.04 -11.70
N ASP A 157 -1.23 2.49 -12.61
CA ASP A 157 -2.66 2.83 -12.73
C ASP A 157 -3.50 2.06 -11.71
N LEU A 158 -3.08 0.83 -11.41
CA LEU A 158 -3.80 -0.09 -10.53
C LEU A 158 -3.46 0.10 -9.06
N PHE A 159 -2.22 0.47 -8.76
CA PHE A 159 -1.69 0.58 -7.41
C PHE A 159 -1.14 1.98 -7.15
N PRO A 160 -1.75 2.77 -6.24
CA PRO A 160 -1.22 4.07 -5.89
C PRO A 160 0.12 3.95 -5.14
N PRO A 161 0.93 5.01 -5.11
CA PRO A 161 2.05 5.08 -4.19
C PRO A 161 1.61 4.83 -2.75
N CYS A 162 2.32 3.96 -2.06
CA CYS A 162 2.08 3.65 -0.66
C CYS A 162 3.23 4.18 0.20
N THR A 163 2.90 4.96 1.24
CA THR A 163 3.89 5.54 2.17
C THR A 163 4.12 4.67 3.41
N GLY A 164 3.49 3.50 3.49
CA GLY A 164 3.61 2.54 4.58
C GLY A 164 3.79 1.11 4.07
N GLU A 165 3.42 0.14 4.89
CA GLU A 165 3.36 -1.25 4.48
C GLU A 165 2.07 -1.50 3.70
N CYS A 166 2.21 -1.81 2.41
CA CYS A 166 1.08 -2.21 1.57
C CYS A 166 1.26 -3.65 1.12
N ASN A 167 0.20 -4.43 1.32
CA ASN A 167 0.06 -5.77 0.77
C ASN A 167 -0.65 -5.67 -0.58
N TYR A 168 -0.19 -6.44 -1.57
CA TYR A 168 -0.72 -6.44 -2.92
C TYR A 168 -1.33 -7.79 -3.22
N VAL A 169 -2.62 -7.81 -3.59
CA VAL A 169 -3.32 -9.03 -3.98
C VAL A 169 -3.82 -8.87 -5.40
N ILE A 170 -3.36 -9.72 -6.32
CA ILE A 170 -3.85 -9.77 -7.70
C ILE A 170 -4.90 -10.87 -7.78
N PRO A 171 -6.20 -10.54 -7.93
CA PRO A 171 -7.27 -11.52 -7.90
C PRO A 171 -7.42 -12.28 -9.23
N PRO A 172 -8.15 -13.41 -9.25
CA PRO A 172 -8.38 -14.19 -10.46
C PRO A 172 -8.99 -13.34 -11.59
N GLY A 173 -8.52 -13.55 -12.82
CA GLY A 173 -8.99 -12.81 -14.00
C GLY A 173 -8.37 -11.43 -14.16
N VAL A 174 -7.52 -10.97 -13.23
CA VAL A 174 -6.77 -9.72 -13.37
C VAL A 174 -5.36 -9.99 -13.88
N THR A 175 -4.95 -9.20 -14.86
CA THR A 175 -3.58 -9.12 -15.38
C THR A 175 -2.97 -7.79 -14.99
N VAL A 176 -1.85 -7.82 -14.28
CA VAL A 176 -1.04 -6.64 -13.95
C VAL A 176 0.24 -6.68 -14.78
N THR A 177 0.58 -5.57 -15.42
CA THR A 177 1.84 -5.42 -16.16
C THR A 177 2.70 -4.34 -15.54
N LEU A 178 3.98 -4.64 -15.27
CA LEU A 178 4.92 -3.62 -14.83
C LEU A 178 5.25 -2.66 -15.98
N ASP A 179 5.07 -1.38 -15.73
CA ASP A 179 5.41 -0.27 -16.63
C ASP A 179 6.66 0.50 -16.17
N GLY A 180 7.08 0.28 -14.93
CA GLY A 180 8.35 0.75 -14.35
C GLY A 180 8.94 -0.25 -13.36
N ASP A 181 10.14 0.06 -12.88
CA ASP A 181 10.71 -0.65 -11.73
C ASP A 181 9.94 -0.26 -10.46
N ILE A 182 9.74 -1.22 -9.56
CA ILE A 182 8.89 -1.04 -8.37
C ILE A 182 9.60 -1.48 -7.10
N ASN A 183 9.22 -0.84 -5.99
CA ASN A 183 9.61 -1.24 -4.64
C ASN A 183 8.38 -1.78 -3.89
N LEU A 184 8.53 -2.92 -3.24
CA LEU A 184 7.51 -3.55 -2.41
C LEU A 184 7.97 -3.59 -0.95
N SER A 185 7.20 -2.96 -0.07
CA SER A 185 7.42 -2.95 1.38
C SER A 185 6.59 -4.01 2.12
N GLY A 186 5.50 -4.50 1.52
CA GLY A 186 4.66 -5.57 2.10
C GLY A 186 4.56 -6.80 1.20
N ASN A 187 3.61 -7.67 1.53
CA ASN A 187 3.40 -8.96 0.88
C ASN A 187 2.86 -8.82 -0.55
N LEU A 188 3.09 -9.83 -1.38
CA LEU A 188 2.49 -9.95 -2.71
C LEU A 188 1.81 -11.31 -2.82
N GLU A 189 0.54 -11.32 -3.21
CA GLU A 189 -0.21 -12.53 -3.53
C GLU A 189 -0.72 -12.46 -4.96
N ILE A 190 -0.32 -13.44 -5.77
CA ILE A 190 -0.85 -13.67 -7.12
C ILE A 190 -1.75 -14.88 -7.05
N GLN A 191 -3.06 -14.63 -7.05
CA GLN A 191 -4.05 -15.69 -6.88
C GLN A 191 -4.15 -16.59 -8.11
N ALA A 192 -4.64 -17.81 -7.91
CA ALA A 192 -4.84 -18.74 -9.02
C ALA A 192 -5.76 -18.14 -10.09
N GLY A 193 -5.30 -18.11 -11.34
CA GLY A 193 -6.02 -17.49 -12.46
C GLY A 193 -5.77 -15.99 -12.63
N ALA A 194 -4.92 -15.38 -11.81
CA ALA A 194 -4.36 -14.05 -12.05
C ALA A 194 -3.10 -14.14 -12.94
N ALA A 195 -2.69 -13.02 -13.52
CA ALA A 195 -1.43 -12.91 -14.26
C ALA A 195 -0.63 -11.68 -13.83
N PHE A 196 0.68 -11.86 -13.73
CA PHE A 196 1.63 -10.78 -13.48
C PHE A 196 2.71 -10.82 -14.56
N ASN A 197 2.79 -9.74 -15.33
CA ASN A 197 3.76 -9.58 -16.40
C ASN A 197 4.89 -8.65 -15.92
N PRO A 198 6.09 -9.19 -15.62
CA PRO A 198 7.20 -8.37 -15.15
C PRO A 198 7.76 -7.45 -16.25
N ASN A 199 7.47 -7.69 -17.53
CA ASN A 199 7.76 -6.77 -18.65
C ASN A 199 9.20 -6.20 -18.67
N GLY A 200 10.19 -7.05 -18.35
CA GLY A 200 11.59 -6.65 -18.34
C GLY A 200 11.98 -5.72 -17.17
N LYS A 201 11.11 -5.54 -16.17
CA LYS A 201 11.31 -4.61 -15.04
C LYS A 201 11.85 -5.32 -13.80
N THR A 202 12.31 -4.50 -12.87
CA THR A 202 12.86 -4.91 -11.59
C THR A 202 11.84 -4.76 -10.48
N VAL A 203 11.68 -5.80 -9.68
CA VAL A 203 10.96 -5.75 -8.42
C VAL A 203 11.98 -5.75 -7.29
N THR A 204 11.97 -4.71 -6.46
CA THR A 204 12.83 -4.61 -5.28
C THR A 204 12.00 -4.79 -4.01
N LEU A 205 12.35 -5.78 -3.21
CA LEU A 205 11.75 -6.05 -1.90
C LEU A 205 12.50 -5.26 -0.84
N THR A 206 11.79 -4.48 -0.04
CA THR A 206 12.34 -3.45 0.86
C THR A 206 11.73 -3.52 2.26
N GLY A 207 12.18 -2.67 3.19
CA GLY A 207 11.68 -2.64 4.56
C GLY A 207 12.30 -3.70 5.47
N ASP A 208 11.94 -3.63 6.76
CA ASP A 208 12.41 -4.48 7.85
C ASP A 208 11.44 -5.62 8.21
N GLU A 209 10.15 -5.42 7.95
CA GLU A 209 9.14 -6.45 8.21
C GLU A 209 9.33 -7.71 7.35
N ALA A 210 8.96 -8.85 7.93
CA ALA A 210 8.98 -10.14 7.25
C ALA A 210 7.98 -10.14 6.08
N GLN A 211 8.44 -10.52 4.90
CA GLN A 211 7.63 -10.53 3.69
C GLN A 211 7.36 -11.94 3.20
N THR A 212 6.16 -12.15 2.68
CA THR A 212 5.71 -13.35 2.01
C THR A 212 5.27 -13.00 0.60
N LEU A 213 5.84 -13.68 -0.39
CA LEU A 213 5.35 -13.64 -1.76
C LEU A 213 4.68 -14.98 -2.09
N THR A 214 3.41 -14.93 -2.47
CA THR A 214 2.58 -16.10 -2.72
C THR A 214 2.16 -16.16 -4.18
N GLY A 215 2.41 -17.29 -4.84
CA GLY A 215 1.95 -17.54 -6.20
C GLY A 215 2.61 -18.76 -6.84
N ASN A 216 2.01 -19.26 -7.92
CA ASN A 216 2.50 -20.47 -8.57
C ASN A 216 2.23 -20.47 -10.08
N PRO A 217 3.20 -20.10 -10.93
CA PRO A 217 4.51 -19.54 -10.58
C PRO A 217 4.46 -18.02 -10.29
N LEU A 218 5.34 -17.56 -9.40
CA LEU A 218 5.73 -16.15 -9.26
C LEU A 218 6.85 -15.84 -10.26
N ALA A 219 6.49 -15.23 -11.39
CA ALA A 219 7.44 -14.90 -12.44
C ALA A 219 7.95 -13.45 -12.33
N PHE A 220 9.26 -13.30 -12.17
CA PHE A 220 9.95 -12.01 -12.22
C PHE A 220 10.98 -11.97 -13.36
N TYR A 221 11.30 -10.76 -13.80
CA TYR A 221 12.42 -10.55 -14.71
C TYR A 221 13.71 -10.32 -13.91
N ASN A 222 13.80 -9.19 -13.22
CA ASN A 222 14.79 -8.98 -12.16
C ASN A 222 14.07 -8.95 -10.80
N LEU A 223 14.65 -9.61 -9.81
CA LEU A 223 14.20 -9.57 -8.43
C LEU A 223 15.37 -9.16 -7.54
N VAL A 224 15.19 -8.11 -6.75
CA VAL A 224 16.18 -7.62 -5.80
C VAL A 224 15.62 -7.75 -4.39
N VAL A 225 16.32 -8.45 -3.51
CA VAL A 225 16.05 -8.47 -2.08
C VAL A 225 16.98 -7.46 -1.42
N ASN A 226 16.42 -6.35 -0.94
CA ASN A 226 17.14 -5.23 -0.34
C ASN A 226 16.45 -4.79 0.94
N LYS A 227 16.43 -5.71 1.92
CA LYS A 227 15.84 -5.50 3.24
C LYS A 227 16.74 -4.65 4.12
N THR A 228 16.18 -4.12 5.21
CA THR A 228 16.92 -3.26 6.14
C THR A 228 18.08 -3.99 6.80
N ASN A 229 17.87 -5.25 7.23
CA ASN A 229 18.85 -6.07 7.92
C ASN A 229 18.99 -7.45 7.26
N LYS A 230 20.17 -8.08 7.44
CA LYS A 230 20.44 -9.46 6.99
C LYS A 230 19.45 -10.49 7.55
N SER A 231 18.93 -10.28 8.76
CA SER A 231 17.96 -11.16 9.42
C SER A 231 16.55 -11.09 8.86
N ASP A 232 16.22 -10.03 8.11
CA ASP A 232 14.87 -9.78 7.65
C ASP A 232 14.54 -10.73 6.50
N THR A 233 13.37 -11.37 6.59
CA THR A 233 13.06 -12.53 5.75
C THR A 233 12.14 -12.18 4.58
N VAL A 234 12.39 -12.83 3.45
CA VAL A 234 11.46 -12.95 2.32
C VAL A 234 11.18 -14.43 2.12
N THR A 235 9.93 -14.84 2.32
CA THR A 235 9.50 -16.22 2.15
C THR A 235 8.68 -16.36 0.87
N ILE A 236 9.05 -17.33 0.04
CA ILE A 236 8.26 -17.69 -1.13
C ILE A 236 7.30 -18.83 -0.79
N VAL A 237 6.02 -18.62 -1.07
CA VAL A 237 4.98 -19.63 -0.99
C VAL A 237 4.52 -19.98 -2.40
N GLY A 238 4.95 -21.15 -2.88
CA GLY A 238 4.71 -21.64 -4.24
C GLY A 238 6.00 -21.79 -5.02
N LYS A 239 5.97 -21.52 -6.33
CA LYS A 239 7.15 -21.63 -7.20
C LYS A 239 7.62 -20.25 -7.61
N LEU A 240 8.88 -19.92 -7.36
CA LEU A 240 9.50 -18.72 -7.92
C LEU A 240 10.05 -19.02 -9.32
N LYS A 241 10.13 -17.98 -10.16
CA LYS A 241 10.93 -17.96 -11.39
C LYS A 241 11.51 -16.57 -11.58
N VAL A 242 12.83 -16.44 -11.65
CA VAL A 242 13.50 -15.16 -11.96
C VAL A 242 14.26 -15.32 -13.27
N SER A 243 13.71 -14.76 -14.34
CA SER A 243 14.17 -15.05 -15.71
C SER A 243 15.48 -14.37 -16.11
N LYS A 244 15.85 -13.24 -15.47
CA LYS A 244 17.10 -12.54 -15.78
C LYS A 244 18.09 -12.55 -14.63
N LYS A 245 17.77 -11.91 -13.50
CA LYS A 245 18.71 -11.82 -12.37
C LYS A 245 17.99 -11.75 -11.03
N LEU A 246 18.40 -12.61 -10.11
CA LEU A 246 18.16 -12.48 -8.69
C LEU A 246 19.38 -11.80 -8.05
N THR A 247 19.15 -10.69 -7.33
CA THR A 247 20.14 -10.09 -6.44
C THR A 247 19.62 -10.14 -5.01
N VAL A 248 20.32 -10.82 -4.11
CA VAL A 248 20.09 -10.76 -2.67
C VAL A 248 21.12 -9.81 -2.08
N ARG A 249 20.79 -8.52 -2.06
CA ARG A 249 21.68 -7.45 -1.56
C ARG A 249 21.77 -7.45 -0.04
N SER A 250 20.60 -7.50 0.60
CA SER A 250 20.45 -7.50 2.05
C SER A 250 19.18 -8.23 2.42
N GLY A 251 19.25 -9.07 3.46
CA GLY A 251 18.15 -9.90 3.94
C GLY A 251 18.28 -11.36 3.53
N LYS A 252 17.31 -12.16 3.96
CA LYS A 252 17.29 -13.61 3.81
C LYS A 252 16.13 -14.04 2.89
N LEU A 253 16.46 -14.50 1.68
CA LEU A 253 15.49 -15.09 0.76
C LEU A 253 15.37 -16.59 1.02
N ILE A 254 14.16 -17.06 1.33
CA ILE A 254 13.82 -18.46 1.54
C ILE A 254 12.97 -18.92 0.34
N SER A 255 13.57 -19.66 -0.58
CA SER A 255 12.95 -19.95 -1.87
C SER A 255 13.53 -21.19 -2.57
N ALA A 256 12.78 -21.71 -3.53
CA ALA A 256 13.27 -22.55 -4.60
C ALA A 256 12.67 -22.08 -5.94
N SER A 257 13.45 -22.17 -7.02
CA SER A 257 13.13 -21.50 -8.27
C SER A 257 13.95 -22.04 -9.45
N ASP A 258 13.52 -21.63 -10.64
CA ASP A 258 14.41 -21.46 -11.78
C ASP A 258 15.00 -20.04 -11.75
N TYR A 259 16.32 -19.90 -11.80
CA TYR A 259 17.02 -18.61 -11.80
C TYR A 259 17.82 -18.41 -13.10
N GLY A 260 17.85 -17.15 -13.57
CA GLY A 260 18.85 -16.67 -14.50
C GLY A 260 20.20 -16.53 -13.80
N ASP A 261 20.67 -15.29 -13.67
CA ASP A 261 21.81 -14.95 -12.83
C ASP A 261 21.41 -14.92 -11.35
N ILE A 262 22.29 -15.36 -10.47
CA ILE A 262 22.21 -15.22 -9.01
C ILE A 262 23.39 -14.39 -8.52
N GLU A 263 23.11 -13.36 -7.74
CA GLU A 263 24.08 -12.54 -7.03
C GLU A 263 23.66 -12.42 -5.57
N ILE A 264 24.56 -12.76 -4.65
CA ILE A 264 24.36 -12.55 -3.21
C ILE A 264 25.46 -11.59 -2.75
N GLU A 265 25.05 -10.42 -2.24
CA GLU A 265 25.98 -9.41 -1.73
C GLU A 265 26.25 -9.63 -0.23
N ASP A 266 27.13 -8.81 0.37
CA ASP A 266 27.69 -8.99 1.72
C ASP A 266 26.65 -9.24 2.83
N GLN A 267 25.47 -8.62 2.75
CA GLN A 267 24.39 -8.74 3.73
C GLN A 267 23.26 -9.68 3.29
N GLY A 268 23.47 -10.41 2.20
CA GLY A 268 22.48 -11.34 1.63
C GLY A 268 22.62 -12.76 2.13
N GLU A 269 21.48 -13.44 2.25
CA GLU A 269 21.40 -14.89 2.42
C GLU A 269 20.36 -15.49 1.47
N LEU A 270 20.73 -16.55 0.75
CA LEU A 270 19.79 -17.40 0.00
C LEU A 270 19.68 -18.77 0.67
N VAL A 271 18.47 -19.15 1.06
CA VAL A 271 18.17 -20.47 1.66
C VAL A 271 17.24 -21.24 0.75
N LEU A 272 17.64 -22.46 0.40
CA LEU A 272 16.85 -23.33 -0.48
C LEU A 272 15.77 -24.10 0.27
N THR A 273 14.60 -24.20 -0.34
CA THR A 273 13.47 -25.03 0.14
C THR A 273 13.15 -26.22 -0.78
N ASN A 274 13.83 -26.30 -1.92
CA ASN A 274 13.77 -27.36 -2.93
C ASN A 274 14.98 -27.22 -3.86
N ASP A 275 15.15 -28.17 -4.77
CA ASP A 275 16.14 -28.10 -5.85
C ASP A 275 15.90 -26.86 -6.73
N ILE A 276 16.99 -26.31 -7.27
CA ILE A 276 16.96 -25.14 -8.15
C ILE A 276 17.67 -25.39 -9.47
N THR A 277 17.27 -24.64 -10.49
CA THR A 277 18.05 -24.51 -11.73
C THR A 277 18.66 -23.12 -11.85
N VAL A 278 19.84 -23.04 -12.46
CA VAL A 278 20.57 -21.80 -12.71
C VAL A 278 21.01 -21.80 -14.16
N SER A 279 20.47 -20.86 -14.94
CA SER A 279 20.76 -20.69 -16.36
C SER A 279 21.80 -19.59 -16.64
N GLY A 280 22.14 -18.79 -15.62
CA GLY A 280 23.14 -17.72 -15.67
C GLY A 280 24.33 -17.93 -14.73
N HIS A 281 24.94 -16.85 -14.28
CA HIS A 281 26.07 -16.86 -13.36
C HIS A 281 25.64 -16.98 -11.89
N PHE A 282 26.52 -17.47 -11.02
CA PHE A 282 26.31 -17.48 -9.57
C PHE A 282 27.48 -16.78 -8.85
N THR A 283 27.23 -15.57 -8.35
CA THR A 283 28.24 -14.73 -7.68
C THR A 283 27.89 -14.53 -6.20
N MET A 284 28.91 -14.58 -5.34
CA MET A 284 28.81 -14.28 -3.90
C MET A 284 29.98 -13.38 -3.48
N THR A 285 29.68 -12.23 -2.87
CA THR A 285 30.69 -11.24 -2.43
C THR A 285 30.57 -10.94 -0.95
N GLY A 286 31.67 -10.57 -0.30
CA GLY A 286 31.70 -10.27 1.13
C GLY A 286 31.12 -11.43 1.95
N ASN A 287 30.49 -11.13 3.07
CA ASN A 287 29.90 -12.10 4.01
C ASN A 287 28.57 -12.71 3.54
N ALA A 288 28.31 -12.74 2.23
CA ALA A 288 27.19 -13.42 1.60
C ALA A 288 27.05 -14.87 2.11
N THR A 289 25.82 -15.36 2.22
CA THR A 289 25.54 -16.71 2.71
C THR A 289 24.64 -17.47 1.74
N PHE A 290 25.01 -18.71 1.45
CA PHE A 290 24.19 -19.64 0.67
C PHE A 290 23.97 -20.91 1.48
N THR A 291 22.71 -21.25 1.70
CA THR A 291 22.28 -22.37 2.55
C THR A 291 21.47 -23.35 1.69
N PRO A 292 22.12 -24.34 1.05
CA PRO A 292 21.42 -25.31 0.21
C PRO A 292 20.62 -26.36 1.00
N ASP A 293 20.93 -26.56 2.28
CA ASP A 293 20.47 -27.70 3.08
C ASP A 293 20.75 -29.03 2.35
N THR A 294 19.73 -29.80 1.99
CA THR A 294 19.86 -31.07 1.28
C THR A 294 19.50 -30.98 -0.22
N HIS A 295 19.35 -29.76 -0.74
CA HIS A 295 18.84 -29.51 -2.08
C HIS A 295 19.92 -29.37 -3.15
N ALA A 296 19.60 -29.79 -4.37
CA ALA A 296 20.48 -29.75 -5.52
C ALA A 296 20.48 -28.38 -6.21
N VAL A 297 21.64 -28.02 -6.77
CA VAL A 297 21.79 -26.94 -7.74
C VAL A 297 22.14 -27.53 -9.09
N LEU A 298 21.33 -27.22 -10.10
CA LEU A 298 21.51 -27.68 -11.46
C LEU A 298 21.81 -26.50 -12.39
N PHE A 299 22.98 -26.52 -13.03
CA PHE A 299 23.36 -25.51 -14.03
C PHE A 299 22.96 -25.96 -15.43
N ASP A 300 22.05 -25.23 -16.08
CA ASP A 300 21.39 -25.59 -17.35
C ASP A 300 21.48 -24.52 -18.44
N GLY A 301 22.35 -23.52 -18.31
CA GLY A 301 22.40 -22.38 -19.22
C GLY A 301 22.76 -22.73 -20.67
N ALA A 302 23.31 -23.93 -20.92
CA ALA A 302 23.85 -24.34 -22.23
C ALA A 302 24.84 -23.32 -22.81
N THR A 303 25.58 -22.66 -21.92
CA THR A 303 26.56 -21.61 -22.16
C THR A 303 27.64 -21.67 -21.08
N ASP A 304 28.62 -20.78 -21.15
CA ASP A 304 29.55 -20.53 -20.06
C ASP A 304 28.83 -19.87 -18.88
N GLN A 305 28.94 -20.49 -17.71
CA GLN A 305 28.34 -20.05 -16.45
C GLN A 305 29.43 -19.93 -15.39
N ASN A 306 29.66 -18.72 -14.89
CA ASN A 306 30.67 -18.48 -13.87
C ASN A 306 30.12 -18.72 -12.46
N VAL A 307 30.91 -19.37 -11.62
CA VAL A 307 30.77 -19.38 -10.16
C VAL A 307 31.89 -18.51 -9.59
N ALA A 308 31.52 -17.44 -8.91
CA ALA A 308 32.45 -16.42 -8.40
C ALA A 308 32.17 -16.16 -6.92
N TRP A 309 32.72 -17.00 -6.04
CA TRP A 309 32.47 -16.92 -4.59
C TRP A 309 33.70 -16.41 -3.85
N GLU A 310 33.59 -15.27 -3.16
CA GLU A 310 34.70 -14.67 -2.39
C GLU A 310 35.01 -15.42 -1.09
N ASN A 311 34.02 -16.13 -0.54
CA ASN A 311 34.15 -16.92 0.67
C ASN A 311 33.78 -18.37 0.42
N PHE A 312 34.30 -19.25 1.27
CA PHE A 312 34.00 -20.67 1.24
C PHE A 312 32.50 -20.92 1.40
N ALA A 313 31.93 -21.66 0.46
CA ALA A 313 30.56 -22.16 0.53
C ALA A 313 30.46 -23.48 -0.22
N THR A 314 29.31 -24.14 -0.04
CA THR A 314 29.12 -25.52 -0.47
C THR A 314 27.85 -25.64 -1.31
N PHE A 315 27.94 -26.39 -2.41
CA PHE A 315 26.81 -27.05 -3.02
C PHE A 315 26.57 -28.37 -2.31
N TRP A 316 25.33 -28.70 -1.95
CA TRP A 316 25.03 -30.03 -1.41
C TRP A 316 25.15 -31.09 -2.51
N ASN A 317 24.27 -30.99 -3.51
CA ASN A 317 24.39 -31.71 -4.78
C ASN A 317 24.60 -30.70 -5.91
N LEU A 318 25.51 -31.02 -6.83
CA LEU A 318 25.79 -30.20 -8.01
C LEU A 318 25.57 -31.02 -9.28
N THR A 319 24.72 -30.52 -10.17
CA THR A 319 24.56 -31.06 -11.52
C THR A 319 24.95 -30.03 -12.57
N VAL A 320 25.77 -30.42 -13.54
CA VAL A 320 26.13 -29.59 -14.70
C VAL A 320 25.60 -30.25 -15.97
N MET A 321 24.67 -29.59 -16.65
CA MET A 321 23.98 -30.17 -17.81
C MET A 321 24.81 -30.08 -19.10
N THR A 322 24.43 -30.91 -20.08
CA THR A 322 25.03 -30.90 -21.42
C THR A 322 24.99 -29.51 -22.04
N GLY A 323 26.10 -29.10 -22.65
CA GLY A 323 26.23 -27.78 -23.29
C GLY A 323 26.60 -26.65 -22.32
N THR A 324 26.55 -26.87 -21.01
CA THR A 324 27.02 -25.92 -20.00
C THR A 324 28.52 -26.09 -19.74
N THR A 325 29.24 -24.97 -19.70
CA THR A 325 30.59 -24.89 -19.11
C THR A 325 30.49 -24.17 -17.77
N LEU A 326 30.62 -24.89 -16.66
CA LEU A 326 30.71 -24.28 -15.34
C LEU A 326 32.15 -23.85 -15.08
N ILE A 327 32.38 -22.57 -14.78
CA ILE A 327 33.71 -22.00 -14.58
C ILE A 327 33.79 -21.45 -13.16
N ASP A 328 34.56 -22.10 -12.29
CA ASP A 328 35.02 -21.50 -11.05
C ASP A 328 36.07 -20.44 -11.40
N VAL A 329 35.68 -19.17 -11.27
CA VAL A 329 36.53 -18.04 -11.68
C VAL A 329 37.39 -17.52 -10.53
N ASN A 330 37.12 -17.93 -9.28
CA ASN A 330 37.95 -17.53 -8.16
C ASN A 330 39.19 -18.44 -8.08
N PRO A 331 40.42 -17.88 -8.03
CA PRO A 331 41.61 -18.71 -7.84
C PRO A 331 41.64 -19.42 -6.49
N ALA A 332 40.93 -18.95 -5.47
CA ALA A 332 40.77 -19.62 -4.19
C ALA A 332 39.83 -20.84 -4.31
N ASP A 333 40.03 -21.86 -3.48
CA ASP A 333 39.18 -23.06 -3.42
C ASP A 333 37.94 -22.84 -2.55
N ASN A 334 37.11 -21.88 -2.96
CA ASN A 334 35.93 -21.45 -2.20
C ASN A 334 34.66 -22.22 -2.53
N VAL A 335 34.66 -23.03 -3.60
CA VAL A 335 33.50 -23.79 -4.06
C VAL A 335 33.70 -25.27 -3.73
N HIS A 336 32.86 -25.81 -2.85
CA HIS A 336 32.85 -27.22 -2.49
C HIS A 336 31.57 -27.94 -2.92
N VAL A 337 31.63 -29.25 -3.13
CA VAL A 337 30.46 -30.12 -3.32
C VAL A 337 30.48 -31.17 -2.21
N GLU A 338 29.50 -31.11 -1.31
CA GLU A 338 29.49 -31.95 -0.09
C GLU A 338 29.12 -33.41 -0.38
N ASN A 339 28.13 -33.63 -1.24
CA ASN A 339 27.52 -34.95 -1.42
C ASN A 339 27.73 -35.51 -2.83
N GLU A 340 26.92 -35.11 -3.82
CA GLU A 340 26.99 -35.68 -5.18
C GLU A 340 27.33 -34.64 -6.24
N LEU A 341 28.30 -34.98 -7.11
CA LEU A 341 28.61 -34.25 -8.33
C LEU A 341 28.21 -35.07 -9.55
N THR A 342 27.24 -34.59 -10.30
CA THR A 342 26.83 -35.17 -11.59
C THR A 342 27.20 -34.22 -12.72
N ASN A 343 28.12 -34.64 -13.60
CA ASN A 343 28.57 -33.81 -14.72
C ASN A 343 28.24 -34.42 -16.08
N TYR A 344 27.37 -33.75 -16.84
CA TYR A 344 27.08 -33.99 -18.26
C TYR A 344 27.68 -32.92 -19.18
N GLY A 345 28.22 -31.84 -18.62
CA GLY A 345 28.85 -30.73 -19.32
C GLY A 345 30.36 -30.65 -19.11
N THR A 346 30.87 -29.42 -19.03
CA THR A 346 32.29 -29.15 -18.74
C THR A 346 32.41 -28.38 -17.43
N ILE A 347 33.38 -28.74 -16.59
CA ILE A 347 33.77 -27.97 -15.40
C ILE A 347 35.20 -27.47 -15.61
N ARG A 348 35.43 -26.18 -15.34
CA ARG A 348 36.73 -25.50 -15.44
C ARG A 348 37.02 -24.73 -14.17
N LYS A 349 38.31 -24.55 -13.88
CA LYS A 349 38.83 -23.61 -12.89
C LYS A 349 39.80 -22.67 -13.60
N THR A 350 39.77 -21.38 -13.28
CA THR A 350 40.65 -20.35 -13.91
C THR A 350 42.08 -20.34 -13.36
N GLN A 351 42.40 -21.20 -12.40
CA GLN A 351 43.74 -21.27 -11.81
C GLN A 351 44.79 -21.70 -12.84
N PRO A 352 45.89 -20.95 -13.02
CA PRO A 352 47.00 -21.38 -13.87
C PRO A 352 47.58 -22.69 -13.35
N VAL A 353 47.83 -23.65 -14.23
CA VAL A 353 48.63 -24.82 -13.88
C VAL A 353 50.07 -24.36 -13.71
N GLU A 354 50.59 -24.34 -12.49
CA GLU A 354 52.01 -24.08 -12.26
C GLU A 354 52.83 -25.14 -12.99
N SER A 355 53.82 -24.73 -13.78
CA SER A 355 54.73 -25.67 -14.43
C SER A 355 55.44 -26.49 -13.36
N ALA A 356 55.38 -27.82 -13.47
CA ALA A 356 56.16 -28.71 -12.61
C ALA A 356 57.64 -28.28 -12.64
N ALA A 357 58.15 -27.89 -11.47
CA ALA A 357 59.55 -27.48 -11.28
C ALA A 357 60.49 -28.68 -11.28
#